data_AF-A0A7W4P7S1-F1
#
_entry.id   AF-A0A7W4P7S1-F1
#
_cell.length_a   1.000
_cell.length_b   1.000
_cell.length_c   1.000
_cell.angle_alpha   90.00
_cell.angle_beta   90.00
_cell.angle_gamma   90.00
#
_symmetry.space_group_name_H-M   'P 1'
#
loop_
_entity.id
_entity.type
_entity.pdbx_description
1 polymer ?
#
loop_
_entity_poly.entity_id
_entity_poly.type
_entity_poly.pdbx_seq_one_letter_code
_entity_poly.pdbx_strand_id
1 'polypeptide(L)'
;MTQDRDFEIFLATAPGQEDALCGEIRLKGFRQPRAVPGGVVIKGGWPEVYRANLWVRGANRILARIDTFRVVHLAQLDHRARLVPWASVLRPDIPFRVEASCTGSRIYHAGAAAERIENAIRKTLGAPCSPDAALIVRVRIDHDLCTISIDSSGELLHRRGHKQAVNRAPMRETMASLFLLQCGYDGTEPVFDPMCGSGTFVIEAAEIAARLNPGRSRHFAFELLANFDEPAWQKLRDVRSMRVPTAHYYGSDRDAGAITMSRANAERAGVTDYTTFQQTAISDIRPPCETPGLVILNPPYGTRIGDRKALLPLYRALGRTLASHFAGWRVGIITTEPGLAHATGLPFLPPTAPIPHGGLRVTLFQTAPLA
;
A
#
# COMPACT_ATOMS: atom_id res chain seq x y z
N MET A 1 -22.59 -21.08 -10.49
CA MET A 1 -22.26 -20.26 -9.31
C MET A 1 -21.72 -21.19 -8.24
N THR A 2 -20.41 -21.26 -8.13
CA THR A 2 -19.69 -22.00 -7.10
C THR A 2 -20.20 -21.59 -5.73
N GLN A 3 -20.59 -22.56 -4.91
CA GLN A 3 -20.93 -22.35 -3.49
C GLN A 3 -19.63 -22.06 -2.73
N ASP A 4 -19.00 -20.91 -2.97
CA ASP A 4 -17.87 -20.48 -2.16
C ASP A 4 -18.41 -20.00 -0.82
N ARG A 5 -18.13 -20.76 0.23
CA ARG A 5 -18.36 -20.34 1.61
C ARG A 5 -17.61 -19.04 1.85
N ASP A 6 -18.28 -18.05 2.42
CA ASP A 6 -17.63 -16.83 2.89
C ASP A 6 -16.51 -17.19 3.88
N PHE A 7 -15.31 -16.68 3.63
CA PHE A 7 -14.14 -16.79 4.51
C PHE A 7 -13.58 -15.41 4.84
N GLU A 8 -12.64 -15.36 5.78
CA GLU A 8 -12.00 -14.12 6.18
C GLU A 8 -10.84 -13.76 5.23
N ILE A 9 -10.85 -12.53 4.73
CA ILE A 9 -9.80 -11.99 3.87
C ILE A 9 -9.08 -10.90 4.65
N PHE A 10 -7.76 -10.99 4.74
CA PHE A 10 -6.93 -10.03 5.46
C PHE A 10 -6.13 -9.17 4.49
N LEU A 11 -6.38 -7.87 4.54
CA LEU A 11 -5.68 -6.84 3.77
C LEU A 11 -4.61 -6.25 4.69
N ALA A 12 -3.35 -6.65 4.49
CA ALA A 12 -2.24 -6.25 5.34
C ALA A 12 -1.81 -4.80 5.04
N THR A 13 -1.48 -4.02 6.07
CA THR A 13 -0.91 -2.67 5.92
C THR A 13 0.23 -2.43 6.91
N ALA A 14 0.86 -1.25 6.88
CA ALA A 14 1.83 -0.87 7.88
C ALA A 14 1.13 -0.58 9.23
N PRO A 15 1.72 -0.94 10.38
CA PRO A 15 1.15 -0.55 11.68
C PRO A 15 0.94 0.96 11.80
N GLY A 16 -0.22 1.37 12.27
CA GLY A 16 -0.68 2.77 12.34
C GLY A 16 -1.49 3.24 11.11
N GLN A 17 -1.69 2.38 10.10
CA GLN A 17 -2.46 2.69 8.87
C GLN A 17 -3.76 1.89 8.76
N GLU A 18 -4.12 1.11 9.79
CA GLU A 18 -5.26 0.21 9.78
C GLU A 18 -6.58 0.96 9.61
N ASP A 19 -6.76 2.08 10.32
CA ASP A 19 -8.00 2.87 10.24
C ASP A 19 -8.14 3.58 8.89
N ALA A 20 -7.03 4.10 8.36
CA ALA A 20 -7.01 4.71 7.02
C ALA A 20 -7.37 3.68 5.93
N LEU A 21 -6.76 2.48 5.98
CA LEU A 21 -7.10 1.39 5.08
C LEU A 21 -8.55 0.93 5.27
N CYS A 22 -9.05 0.88 6.51
CA CYS A 22 -10.42 0.50 6.79
C CYS A 22 -11.42 1.50 6.18
N GLY A 23 -11.11 2.79 6.23
CA GLY A 23 -11.84 3.86 5.55
C GLY A 23 -11.88 3.64 4.03
N GLU A 24 -10.73 3.40 3.39
CA GLU A 24 -10.65 3.10 1.95
C GLU A 24 -11.54 1.90 1.57
N ILE A 25 -11.40 0.80 2.30
CA ILE A 25 -12.13 -0.44 2.04
C ILE A 25 -13.65 -0.22 2.18
N ARG A 26 -14.09 0.56 3.17
CA ARG A 26 -15.49 0.92 3.34
C ARG A 26 -16.02 1.75 2.17
N LEU A 27 -15.26 2.76 1.73
CA LEU A 27 -15.62 3.61 0.58
C LEU A 27 -15.73 2.80 -0.73
N LYS A 28 -14.97 1.72 -0.86
CA LYS A 28 -15.02 0.80 -2.01
C LYS A 28 -16.11 -0.26 -1.92
N GLY A 29 -17.00 -0.18 -0.93
CA GLY A 29 -18.19 -1.05 -0.83
C GLY A 29 -17.90 -2.48 -0.36
N PHE A 30 -16.74 -2.75 0.23
CA PHE A 30 -16.50 -4.03 0.89
C PHE A 30 -17.33 -4.15 2.18
N ARG A 31 -17.86 -5.34 2.44
CA ARG A 31 -18.76 -5.57 3.57
C ARG A 31 -17.98 -5.75 4.87
N GLN A 32 -18.48 -5.11 5.93
CA GLN A 32 -18.01 -5.26 7.32
C GLN A 32 -16.48 -5.16 7.51
N PRO A 33 -15.79 -4.15 6.96
CA PRO A 33 -14.36 -4.00 7.19
C PRO A 33 -14.10 -3.68 8.66
N ARG A 34 -13.14 -4.39 9.24
CA ARG A 34 -12.72 -4.21 10.63
C ARG A 34 -11.21 -4.07 10.70
N ALA A 35 -10.75 -2.93 11.23
CA ALA A 35 -9.35 -2.73 11.56
C ALA A 35 -8.91 -3.73 12.64
N VAL A 36 -7.75 -4.36 12.43
CA VAL A 36 -7.10 -5.28 13.36
C VAL A 36 -5.60 -5.02 13.30
N PRO A 37 -4.80 -5.35 14.33
CA PRO A 37 -3.36 -5.08 14.29
C PRO A 37 -2.68 -5.54 12.98
N GLY A 38 -2.06 -4.61 12.26
CA GLY A 38 -1.35 -4.84 11.00
C GLY A 38 -2.21 -4.92 9.74
N GLY A 39 -3.52 -4.66 9.80
CA GLY A 39 -4.36 -4.69 8.60
C GLY A 39 -5.86 -4.50 8.83
N VAL A 40 -6.64 -4.92 7.84
CA VAL A 40 -8.10 -4.91 7.88
C VAL A 40 -8.60 -6.28 7.48
N VAL A 41 -9.58 -6.81 8.21
CA VAL A 41 -10.30 -8.02 7.82
C VAL A 41 -11.64 -7.66 7.18
N ILE A 42 -12.00 -8.41 6.15
CA ILE A 42 -13.33 -8.43 5.53
C ILE A 42 -13.80 -9.89 5.42
N LYS A 43 -15.07 -10.09 5.10
CA LYS A 43 -15.62 -11.41 4.76
C LYS A 43 -16.10 -11.46 3.32
N GLY A 44 -15.88 -12.59 2.66
CA GLY A 44 -16.37 -12.86 1.30
C GLY A 44 -15.74 -14.11 0.70
N GLY A 45 -16.02 -14.35 -0.58
CA GLY A 45 -15.39 -15.42 -1.36
C GLY A 45 -14.25 -14.93 -2.26
N TRP A 46 -13.82 -15.79 -3.19
CA TRP A 46 -12.75 -15.49 -4.15
C TRP A 46 -12.99 -14.25 -5.03
N PRO A 47 -14.22 -13.91 -5.45
CA PRO A 47 -14.47 -12.65 -6.15
C PRO A 47 -14.05 -11.40 -5.34
N GLU A 48 -14.20 -11.43 -4.01
CA GLU A 48 -13.73 -10.33 -3.14
C GLU A 48 -12.21 -10.32 -2.99
N VAL A 49 -11.56 -11.49 -3.06
CA VAL A 49 -10.09 -11.58 -3.13
C VAL A 49 -9.56 -10.93 -4.41
N TYR A 50 -10.17 -11.23 -5.57
CA TYR A 50 -9.80 -10.63 -6.85
C TYR A 50 -10.04 -9.12 -6.84
N ARG A 51 -11.21 -8.70 -6.35
CA ARG A 51 -11.57 -7.28 -6.24
C ARG A 51 -10.62 -6.51 -5.33
N ALA A 52 -10.26 -7.08 -4.17
CA ALA A 52 -9.33 -6.44 -3.25
C ALA A 52 -7.95 -6.21 -3.90
N ASN A 53 -7.43 -7.21 -4.61
CA ASN A 53 -6.15 -7.09 -5.33
C ASN A 53 -6.19 -6.03 -6.44
N LEU A 54 -7.31 -5.93 -7.17
CA LEU A 54 -7.42 -4.98 -8.27
C LEU A 54 -7.67 -3.54 -7.78
N TRP A 55 -8.50 -3.34 -6.75
CA TRP A 55 -9.10 -2.03 -6.43
C TRP A 55 -8.51 -1.32 -5.21
N VAL A 56 -7.92 -2.05 -4.25
CA VAL A 56 -7.44 -1.46 -2.99
C VAL A 56 -6.02 -0.92 -3.16
N ARG A 57 -5.82 0.36 -2.85
CA ARG A 57 -4.53 1.05 -3.00
C ARG A 57 -3.66 0.91 -1.76
N GLY A 58 -4.23 0.98 -0.56
CA GLY A 58 -3.48 1.09 0.68
C GLY A 58 -2.97 -0.23 1.27
N ALA A 59 -3.46 -1.38 0.79
CA ALA A 59 -3.00 -2.68 1.26
C ALA A 59 -1.65 -3.04 0.65
N ASN A 60 -0.78 -3.69 1.43
CA ASN A 60 0.49 -4.24 0.98
C ASN A 60 0.34 -5.63 0.34
N ARG A 61 -0.59 -6.45 0.86
CA ARG A 61 -0.91 -7.82 0.43
C ARG A 61 -2.35 -8.17 0.78
N ILE A 62 -2.99 -9.03 -0.01
CA ILE A 62 -4.30 -9.62 0.26
C ILE A 62 -4.12 -11.10 0.58
N LEU A 63 -4.49 -11.51 1.80
CA LEU A 63 -4.37 -12.89 2.27
C LEU A 63 -5.75 -13.54 2.40
N ALA A 64 -5.99 -14.62 1.68
CA ALA A 64 -7.19 -15.45 1.82
C ALA A 64 -6.96 -16.45 2.98
N ARG A 65 -7.67 -16.31 4.11
CA ARG A 65 -7.51 -17.21 5.28
C ARG A 65 -8.34 -18.47 5.06
N ILE A 66 -7.68 -19.55 4.66
CA ILE A 66 -8.34 -20.80 4.24
C ILE A 66 -8.61 -21.76 5.40
N ASP A 67 -7.86 -21.66 6.49
CA ASP A 67 -8.11 -22.44 7.70
C ASP A 67 -7.57 -21.72 8.95
N THR A 68 -8.18 -21.98 10.10
CA THR A 68 -7.77 -21.46 11.40
C THR A 68 -8.08 -22.46 12.51
N PHE A 69 -7.07 -22.80 13.31
CA PHE A 69 -7.21 -23.77 14.39
C PHE A 69 -6.20 -23.56 15.51
N ARG A 70 -6.54 -24.00 16.73
CA ARG A 70 -5.58 -24.02 17.84
C ARG A 70 -4.58 -25.15 17.68
N VAL A 71 -3.31 -24.86 17.99
CA VAL A 71 -2.22 -25.82 17.90
C VAL A 71 -1.15 -25.53 18.95
N VAL A 72 -0.71 -26.57 19.67
CA VAL A 72 0.25 -26.43 20.77
C VAL A 72 1.54 -27.23 20.58
N HIS A 73 1.60 -28.13 19.60
CA HIS A 73 2.81 -28.89 19.25
C HIS A 73 2.85 -29.27 17.75
N LEU A 74 4.05 -29.51 17.21
CA LEU A 74 4.28 -29.70 15.77
C LEU A 74 3.57 -30.93 15.17
N ALA A 75 3.40 -32.01 15.93
CA ALA A 75 2.66 -33.19 15.45
C ALA A 75 1.17 -32.87 15.22
N GLN A 76 0.57 -32.02 16.05
CA GLN A 76 -0.79 -31.55 15.85
C GLN A 76 -0.88 -30.62 14.64
N LEU A 77 0.13 -29.76 14.43
CA LEU A 77 0.22 -28.91 13.24
C LEU A 77 0.24 -29.75 11.95
N ASP A 78 1.10 -30.76 11.89
CA ASP A 78 1.20 -31.68 10.75
C ASP A 78 -0.14 -32.38 10.48
N HIS A 79 -0.76 -32.94 11.52
CA HIS A 79 -2.06 -33.60 11.38
C HIS A 79 -3.14 -32.65 10.86
N ARG A 80 -3.28 -31.45 11.46
CA ARG A 80 -4.29 -30.46 11.05
C ARG A 80 -4.03 -29.94 9.64
N ALA A 81 -2.76 -29.73 9.28
CA ALA A 81 -2.37 -29.30 7.94
C ALA A 81 -2.73 -30.32 6.86
N ARG A 82 -2.67 -31.63 7.15
CA ARG A 82 -3.12 -32.67 6.21
C ARG A 82 -4.63 -32.67 5.95
N LEU A 83 -5.42 -32.12 6.87
CA LEU A 83 -6.88 -32.03 6.75
C LEU A 83 -7.35 -30.83 5.92
N VAL A 84 -6.46 -29.85 5.69
CA VAL A 84 -6.77 -28.71 4.83
C VAL A 84 -7.03 -29.22 3.40
N PRO A 85 -8.12 -28.80 2.74
CA PRO A 85 -8.45 -29.26 1.39
C PRO A 85 -7.57 -28.58 0.33
N TRP A 86 -6.26 -28.84 0.35
CA TRP A 86 -5.27 -28.14 -0.49
C TRP A 86 -5.61 -28.16 -1.97
N ALA A 87 -6.13 -29.28 -2.49
CA ALA A 87 -6.53 -29.42 -3.89
C ALA A 87 -7.66 -28.46 -4.32
N SER A 88 -8.41 -27.89 -3.38
CA SER A 88 -9.44 -26.88 -3.69
C SER A 88 -8.86 -25.49 -3.99
N VAL A 89 -7.58 -25.26 -3.69
CA VAL A 89 -6.94 -23.93 -3.82
C VAL A 89 -5.60 -24.00 -4.54
N LEU A 90 -4.78 -25.01 -4.23
CA LEU A 90 -3.45 -25.21 -4.83
C LEU A 90 -3.51 -26.25 -5.94
N ARG A 91 -2.72 -26.03 -6.98
CA ARG A 91 -2.52 -26.98 -8.06
C ARG A 91 -1.34 -27.90 -7.77
N PRO A 92 -1.40 -29.19 -8.17
CA PRO A 92 -0.31 -30.14 -7.96
C PRO A 92 0.91 -29.87 -8.87
N ASP A 93 0.75 -29.15 -9.97
CA ASP A 93 1.82 -28.84 -10.94
C ASP A 93 2.52 -27.49 -10.68
N ILE A 94 2.00 -26.67 -9.77
CA ILE A 94 2.53 -25.33 -9.51
C ILE A 94 3.40 -25.33 -8.24
N PRO A 95 4.66 -24.86 -8.32
CA PRO A 95 5.50 -24.70 -7.14
C PRO A 95 4.93 -23.71 -6.12
N PHE A 96 5.10 -24.03 -4.85
CA PHE A 96 4.77 -23.14 -3.73
C PHE A 96 5.95 -23.02 -2.76
N ARG A 97 5.86 -22.04 -1.85
CA ARG A 97 6.71 -21.98 -0.65
C ARG A 97 5.87 -21.65 0.58
N VAL A 98 6.37 -22.01 1.76
CA VAL A 98 5.72 -21.67 3.03
C VAL A 98 6.51 -20.61 3.77
N GLU A 99 5.81 -19.57 4.21
CA GLU A 99 6.36 -18.55 5.10
C GLU A 99 5.61 -18.59 6.43
N ALA A 100 6.33 -18.93 7.51
CA ALA A 100 5.75 -19.03 8.84
C ALA A 100 6.22 -17.91 9.77
N SER A 101 5.36 -17.53 10.71
CA SER A 101 5.67 -16.64 11.83
C SER A 101 5.02 -17.19 13.10
N CYS A 102 5.75 -17.11 14.22
CA CYS A 102 5.31 -17.60 15.52
C CYS A 102 5.49 -16.50 16.56
N THR A 103 4.45 -16.22 17.36
CA THR A 103 4.48 -15.18 18.41
C THR A 103 3.66 -15.64 19.60
N GLY A 104 4.20 -15.49 20.82
CA GLY A 104 3.49 -15.81 22.06
C GLY A 104 2.91 -17.24 22.13
N SER A 105 3.50 -18.21 21.41
CA SER A 105 2.95 -19.55 21.21
C SER A 105 3.93 -20.62 21.66
N ARG A 106 3.41 -21.80 22.02
CA ARG A 106 4.23 -22.98 22.37
C ARG A 106 5.07 -23.47 21.21
N ILE A 107 4.54 -23.38 19.99
CA ILE A 107 5.35 -23.51 18.78
C ILE A 107 6.03 -22.16 18.53
N TYR A 108 7.33 -22.08 18.80
CA TYR A 108 8.12 -20.86 18.61
C TYR A 108 9.07 -20.92 17.41
N HIS A 109 9.37 -22.13 16.91
CA HIS A 109 10.25 -22.35 15.76
C HIS A 109 9.50 -22.19 14.43
N ALA A 110 9.52 -20.99 13.87
CA ALA A 110 8.83 -20.68 12.60
C ALA A 110 9.29 -21.60 11.44
N GLY A 111 10.59 -21.85 11.29
CA GLY A 111 11.10 -22.75 10.25
C GLY A 111 10.55 -24.17 10.37
N ALA A 112 10.48 -24.71 11.59
CA ALA A 112 9.90 -26.03 11.84
C ALA A 112 8.38 -26.04 11.53
N ALA A 113 7.66 -24.97 11.85
CA ALA A 113 6.25 -24.84 11.49
C ALA A 113 6.04 -24.83 9.98
N ALA A 114 6.85 -24.06 9.24
CA ALA A 114 6.82 -24.02 7.77
C ALA A 114 7.05 -25.40 7.17
N GLU A 115 8.09 -26.10 7.61
CA GLU A 115 8.45 -27.44 7.15
C GLU A 115 7.31 -28.46 7.35
N ARG A 116 6.55 -28.37 8.47
CA ARG A 116 5.38 -29.24 8.70
C ARG A 116 4.26 -28.99 7.69
N ILE A 117 4.00 -27.72 7.35
CA ILE A 117 3.00 -27.38 6.34
C ILE A 117 3.46 -27.82 4.94
N GLU A 118 4.74 -27.59 4.60
CA GLU A 118 5.31 -28.05 3.32
C GLU A 118 5.18 -29.56 3.15
N ASN A 119 5.57 -30.32 4.18
CA ASN A 119 5.48 -31.77 4.18
C ASN A 119 4.02 -32.28 4.14
N ALA A 120 3.08 -31.54 4.73
CA ALA A 120 1.65 -31.86 4.62
C ALA A 120 1.19 -31.71 3.17
N ILE A 121 1.41 -30.53 2.56
CA ILE A 121 1.02 -30.24 1.17
C ILE A 121 1.66 -31.23 0.19
N ARG A 122 2.96 -31.49 0.30
CA ARG A 122 3.68 -32.44 -0.58
C ARG A 122 3.08 -33.84 -0.51
N LYS A 123 2.70 -34.32 0.68
CA LYS A 123 2.17 -35.67 0.86
C LYS A 123 0.69 -35.81 0.47
N THR A 124 -0.12 -34.75 0.61
CA THR A 124 -1.56 -34.80 0.32
C THR A 124 -1.91 -34.33 -1.09
N LEU A 125 -1.13 -33.41 -1.67
CA LEU A 125 -1.37 -32.82 -2.99
C LEU A 125 -0.31 -33.19 -4.02
N GLY A 126 0.94 -33.42 -3.59
CA GLY A 126 2.06 -33.69 -4.51
C GLY A 126 2.70 -32.43 -5.12
N ALA A 127 2.27 -31.22 -4.73
CA ALA A 127 2.81 -29.99 -5.27
C ALA A 127 4.31 -29.80 -4.93
N PRO A 128 5.16 -29.29 -5.85
CA PRO A 128 6.57 -29.07 -5.59
C PRO A 128 6.79 -27.87 -4.66
N CYS A 129 7.77 -27.97 -3.75
CA CYS A 129 8.21 -26.84 -2.93
C CYS A 129 9.46 -26.21 -3.55
N SER A 130 9.49 -24.88 -3.69
CA SER A 130 10.66 -24.14 -4.18
C SER A 130 10.78 -22.78 -3.46
N PRO A 131 11.97 -22.40 -2.94
CA PRO A 131 12.18 -21.10 -2.30
C PRO A 131 11.82 -19.90 -3.20
N ASP A 132 11.93 -20.05 -4.52
CA ASP A 132 11.66 -19.01 -5.51
C ASP A 132 10.21 -19.04 -6.05
N ALA A 133 9.37 -19.94 -5.55
CA ALA A 133 7.99 -20.09 -6.00
C ALA A 133 7.18 -18.81 -5.81
N ALA A 134 6.47 -18.34 -6.84
CA ALA A 134 5.64 -17.13 -6.75
C ALA A 134 4.45 -17.28 -5.79
N LEU A 135 3.94 -18.50 -5.62
CA LEU A 135 2.80 -18.81 -4.76
C LEU A 135 3.25 -19.06 -3.32
N ILE A 136 2.68 -18.31 -2.37
CA ILE A 136 3.09 -18.33 -0.96
C ILE A 136 1.93 -18.79 -0.09
N VAL A 137 2.17 -19.85 0.69
CA VAL A 137 1.31 -20.24 1.80
C VAL A 137 1.86 -19.59 3.07
N ARG A 138 1.07 -18.69 3.67
CA ARG A 138 1.45 -17.97 4.89
C ARG A 138 0.84 -18.63 6.12
N VAL A 139 1.69 -18.88 7.11
CA VAL A 139 1.32 -19.54 8.36
C VAL A 139 1.62 -18.59 9.51
N ARG A 140 0.59 -18.14 10.21
CA ARG A 140 0.74 -17.29 11.39
C ARG A 140 0.26 -18.06 12.62
N ILE A 141 1.16 -18.32 13.55
CA ILE A 141 0.85 -18.93 14.85
C ILE A 141 1.01 -17.85 15.92
N ASP A 142 -0.10 -17.45 16.52
CA ASP A 142 -0.15 -16.36 17.49
C ASP A 142 -1.01 -16.77 18.68
N HIS A 143 -0.43 -16.77 19.88
CA HIS A 143 -1.09 -17.26 21.09
C HIS A 143 -1.77 -18.63 20.91
N ASP A 144 -1.03 -19.58 20.32
CA ASP A 144 -1.45 -20.94 19.96
C ASP A 144 -2.59 -21.03 18.92
N LEU A 145 -2.96 -19.92 18.27
CA LEU A 145 -3.89 -19.90 17.14
C LEU A 145 -3.13 -19.89 15.82
N CYS A 146 -3.21 -20.98 15.06
CA CYS A 146 -2.63 -21.09 13.72
C CYS A 146 -3.65 -20.63 12.68
N THR A 147 -3.27 -19.65 11.87
CA THR A 147 -4.01 -19.18 10.69
C THR A 147 -3.21 -19.53 9.45
N ILE A 148 -3.80 -20.32 8.55
CA ILE A 148 -3.23 -20.66 7.24
C ILE A 148 -3.87 -19.75 6.20
N SER A 149 -3.05 -19.04 5.44
CA SER A 149 -3.51 -18.13 4.39
C SER A 149 -2.80 -18.38 3.07
N ILE A 150 -3.47 -18.07 1.97
CA ILE A 150 -2.85 -17.95 0.65
C ILE A 150 -2.57 -16.48 0.38
N ASP A 151 -1.33 -16.16 0.03
CA ASP A 151 -0.98 -14.84 -0.51
C ASP A 151 -1.49 -14.75 -1.94
N SER A 152 -2.60 -14.05 -2.12
CA SER A 152 -3.23 -13.88 -3.43
C SER A 152 -2.57 -12.79 -4.28
N SER A 153 -1.71 -11.96 -3.70
CA SER A 153 -1.12 -10.80 -4.37
C SER A 153 0.18 -11.12 -5.11
N GLY A 154 1.03 -12.00 -4.58
CA GLY A 154 2.35 -12.30 -5.15
C GLY A 154 3.38 -11.22 -4.85
N GLU A 155 3.69 -10.32 -5.79
CA GLU A 155 4.52 -9.14 -5.47
C GLU A 155 3.77 -8.18 -4.53
N LEU A 156 4.49 -7.39 -3.74
CA LEU A 156 3.87 -6.38 -2.88
C LEU A 156 3.04 -5.38 -3.71
N LEU A 157 1.86 -5.01 -3.23
CA LEU A 157 0.89 -4.23 -3.98
C LEU A 157 1.34 -2.81 -4.32
N HIS A 158 2.30 -2.23 -3.58
CA HIS A 158 2.88 -0.93 -3.92
C HIS A 158 3.55 -0.94 -5.31
N ARG A 159 4.05 -2.09 -5.77
CA ARG A 159 4.55 -2.26 -7.14
C ARG A 159 3.39 -2.29 -8.13
N ARG A 160 2.91 -1.14 -8.59
CA ARG A 160 1.73 -1.05 -9.47
C ARG A 160 1.93 -1.64 -10.89
N GLY A 161 3.18 -1.91 -11.28
CA GLY A 161 3.56 -2.43 -12.59
C GLY A 161 3.99 -1.38 -13.60
N HIS A 162 3.52 -0.13 -13.46
CA HIS A 162 3.84 0.97 -14.37
C HIS A 162 4.85 2.00 -13.82
N LYS A 163 5.27 1.92 -12.55
CA LYS A 163 6.28 2.84 -12.00
C LYS A 163 7.63 2.14 -11.91
N GLN A 164 8.55 2.51 -12.79
CA GLN A 164 9.86 1.85 -12.93
C GLN A 164 11.03 2.77 -12.58
N ALA A 165 10.88 4.09 -12.75
CA ALA A 165 11.93 5.05 -12.42
C ALA A 165 11.84 5.44 -10.95
N VAL A 166 12.84 5.06 -10.16
CA VAL A 166 12.85 5.22 -8.71
C VAL A 166 14.02 6.11 -8.29
N ASN A 167 13.73 7.16 -7.53
CA ASN A 167 14.75 8.00 -6.89
C ASN A 167 15.34 7.31 -5.65
N ARG A 168 16.30 7.95 -4.98
CA ARG A 168 16.85 7.45 -3.73
C ARG A 168 15.77 7.47 -2.63
N ALA A 169 15.29 6.30 -2.22
CA ALA A 169 14.30 6.08 -1.16
C ALA A 169 12.91 6.72 -1.42
N PRO A 170 12.14 6.23 -2.41
CA PRO A 170 10.81 6.77 -2.70
C PRO A 170 9.81 6.41 -1.59
N MET A 171 8.80 7.26 -1.43
CA MET A 171 7.57 6.88 -0.73
C MET A 171 6.93 5.69 -1.46
N ARG A 172 6.43 4.71 -0.69
CA ARG A 172 5.66 3.59 -1.25
C ARG A 172 4.27 4.08 -1.64
N GLU A 173 3.78 3.61 -2.77
CA GLU A 173 2.49 3.94 -3.39
C GLU A 173 1.31 3.65 -2.46
N THR A 174 1.37 2.51 -1.74
CA THR A 174 0.37 2.14 -0.73
C THR A 174 0.32 3.14 0.42
N MET A 175 1.47 3.65 0.84
CA MET A 175 1.55 4.65 1.91
C MET A 175 1.16 6.05 1.43
N ALA A 176 1.58 6.42 0.21
CA ALA A 176 1.22 7.70 -0.39
C ALA A 176 -0.31 7.83 -0.56
N SER A 177 -0.97 6.80 -1.09
CA SER A 177 -2.45 6.78 -1.23
C SER A 177 -3.19 6.89 0.10
N LEU A 178 -2.70 6.24 1.16
CA LEU A 178 -3.29 6.36 2.49
C LEU A 178 -3.03 7.73 3.15
N PHE A 179 -1.89 8.37 2.87
CA PHE A 179 -1.64 9.74 3.34
C PHE A 179 -2.50 10.76 2.59
N LEU A 180 -2.72 10.59 1.30
CA LEU A 180 -3.70 11.40 0.55
C LEU A 180 -5.09 11.28 1.19
N LEU A 181 -5.55 10.06 1.47
CA LEU A 181 -6.83 9.82 2.13
C LEU A 181 -6.90 10.46 3.52
N GLN A 182 -5.84 10.36 4.32
CA GLN A 182 -5.77 10.99 5.64
C GLN A 182 -5.78 12.52 5.56
N CYS A 183 -5.21 13.10 4.51
CA CYS A 183 -5.33 14.52 4.20
C CYS A 183 -6.72 14.91 3.68
N GLY A 184 -7.66 13.97 3.59
CA GLY A 184 -9.03 14.22 3.13
C GLY A 184 -9.11 14.49 1.64
N TYR A 185 -8.18 13.96 0.84
CA TYR A 185 -8.24 14.01 -0.62
C TYR A 185 -9.19 12.94 -1.15
N ASP A 186 -10.14 13.33 -2.00
CA ASP A 186 -11.18 12.46 -2.55
C ASP A 186 -11.16 12.35 -4.09
N GLY A 187 -10.20 13.00 -4.75
CA GLY A 187 -10.08 13.02 -6.20
C GLY A 187 -10.77 14.19 -6.91
N THR A 188 -11.27 15.19 -6.18
CA THR A 188 -12.02 16.32 -6.77
C THR A 188 -11.25 17.64 -6.84
N GLU A 189 -10.14 17.76 -6.14
CA GLU A 189 -9.34 18.99 -6.00
C GLU A 189 -7.91 18.82 -6.58
N PRO A 190 -7.17 19.92 -6.84
CA PRO A 190 -5.79 19.81 -7.27
C PRO A 190 -4.86 19.34 -6.15
N VAL A 191 -3.80 18.61 -6.51
CA VAL A 191 -2.71 18.25 -5.59
C VAL A 191 -1.40 18.82 -6.09
N PHE A 192 -0.61 19.39 -5.19
CA PHE A 192 0.74 19.86 -5.47
C PHE A 192 1.77 19.21 -4.54
N ASP A 193 2.81 18.60 -5.12
CA ASP A 193 3.98 18.12 -4.38
C ASP A 193 5.21 18.94 -4.78
N PRO A 194 5.65 19.92 -3.96
CA PRO A 194 6.77 20.80 -4.31
C PRO A 194 8.15 20.16 -4.14
N MET A 195 8.23 18.90 -3.68
CA MET A 195 9.47 18.12 -3.56
C MET A 195 9.21 16.69 -4.07
N CYS A 196 8.69 16.59 -5.30
CA CYS A 196 8.00 15.41 -5.77
C CYS A 196 8.88 14.19 -6.00
N GLY A 197 10.21 14.35 -6.12
CA GLY A 197 11.10 13.27 -6.46
C GLY A 197 10.62 12.56 -7.74
N SER A 198 10.37 11.24 -7.62
CA SER A 198 9.83 10.42 -8.71
C SER A 198 8.32 10.56 -8.99
N GLY A 199 7.64 11.53 -8.35
CA GLY A 199 6.25 11.91 -8.63
C GLY A 199 5.18 11.12 -7.89
N THR A 200 5.52 10.38 -6.83
CA THR A 200 4.62 9.38 -6.20
C THR A 200 3.26 9.94 -5.78
N PHE A 201 3.24 11.06 -5.02
CA PHE A 201 1.98 11.64 -4.54
C PHE A 201 1.14 12.17 -5.70
N VAL A 202 1.76 12.88 -6.63
CA VAL A 202 1.11 13.46 -7.81
C VAL A 202 0.46 12.36 -8.66
N ILE A 203 1.18 11.27 -8.92
CA ILE A 203 0.68 10.15 -9.73
C ILE A 203 -0.45 9.40 -9.00
N GLU A 204 -0.31 9.07 -7.72
CA GLU A 204 -1.40 8.40 -6.99
C GLU A 204 -2.64 9.30 -6.87
N ALA A 205 -2.48 10.61 -6.67
CA ALA A 205 -3.59 11.56 -6.66
C ALA A 205 -4.32 11.60 -8.01
N ALA A 206 -3.55 11.71 -9.09
CA ALA A 206 -4.03 11.70 -10.46
C ALA A 206 -4.80 10.40 -10.79
N GLU A 207 -4.28 9.24 -10.40
CA GLU A 207 -4.97 7.96 -10.60
C GLU A 207 -6.26 7.82 -9.79
N ILE A 208 -6.30 8.34 -8.56
CA ILE A 208 -7.51 8.36 -7.73
C ILE A 208 -8.60 9.14 -8.43
N ALA A 209 -8.30 10.35 -8.91
CA ALA A 209 -9.25 11.21 -9.61
C ALA A 209 -9.70 10.63 -10.96
N ALA A 210 -8.77 10.00 -11.69
CA ALA A 210 -9.06 9.32 -12.94
C ALA A 210 -9.80 7.98 -12.75
N ARG A 211 -10.00 7.55 -11.50
CA ARG A 211 -10.64 6.27 -11.11
C ARG A 211 -9.97 5.06 -11.77
N LEU A 212 -8.65 5.11 -11.88
CA LEU A 212 -7.84 4.01 -12.42
C LEU A 212 -7.61 2.94 -11.35
N ASN A 213 -7.80 1.67 -11.68
CA ASN A 213 -7.52 0.61 -10.72
C ASN A 213 -6.01 0.48 -10.44
N PRO A 214 -5.54 0.44 -9.18
CA PRO A 214 -4.11 0.31 -8.86
C PRO A 214 -3.50 -0.99 -9.36
N GLY A 215 -4.30 -2.05 -9.49
CA GLY A 215 -3.87 -3.37 -9.96
C GLY A 215 -3.90 -3.57 -11.48
N ARG A 216 -4.25 -2.56 -12.28
CA ARG A 216 -4.60 -2.73 -13.71
C ARG A 216 -3.44 -3.20 -14.62
N SER A 217 -2.20 -2.95 -14.21
CA SER A 217 -0.98 -3.15 -15.02
C SER A 217 -0.09 -4.28 -14.50
N ARG A 218 -0.63 -5.21 -13.71
CA ARG A 218 0.14 -6.29 -13.07
C ARG A 218 -0.64 -7.59 -13.01
N HIS A 219 0.10 -8.67 -12.77
CA HIS A 219 -0.42 -9.99 -12.47
C HIS A 219 -0.47 -10.23 -10.96
N PHE A 220 -1.27 -11.22 -10.57
CA PHE A 220 -1.47 -11.63 -9.19
C PHE A 220 -1.26 -13.13 -9.00
N ALA A 221 -0.84 -13.52 -7.79
CA ALA A 221 -0.60 -14.93 -7.47
C ALA A 221 -1.89 -15.78 -7.50
N PHE A 222 -3.07 -15.16 -7.32
CA PHE A 222 -4.33 -15.92 -7.43
C PHE A 222 -4.58 -16.52 -8.82
N GLU A 223 -3.95 -15.98 -9.87
CA GLU A 223 -4.04 -16.50 -11.25
C GLU A 223 -3.44 -17.91 -11.38
N LEU A 224 -2.63 -18.34 -10.40
CA LEU A 224 -1.98 -19.65 -10.35
C LEU A 224 -2.77 -20.70 -9.55
N LEU A 225 -3.91 -20.33 -8.96
CA LEU A 225 -4.68 -21.20 -8.07
C LEU A 225 -5.55 -22.21 -8.83
N ALA A 226 -5.88 -23.32 -8.19
CA ALA A 226 -6.70 -24.38 -8.77
C ALA A 226 -8.14 -23.95 -9.04
N ASN A 227 -8.62 -22.98 -8.26
CA ASN A 227 -9.98 -22.43 -8.33
C ASN A 227 -10.01 -21.04 -8.99
N PHE A 228 -8.98 -20.72 -9.79
CA PHE A 228 -8.95 -19.46 -10.51
C PHE A 228 -10.06 -19.42 -11.58
N ASP A 229 -10.99 -18.47 -11.44
CA ASP A 229 -12.06 -18.23 -12.41
C ASP A 229 -11.64 -17.09 -13.37
N GLU A 230 -10.99 -17.48 -14.46
CA GLU A 230 -10.51 -16.55 -15.51
C GLU A 230 -11.66 -15.71 -16.11
N PRO A 231 -12.83 -16.27 -16.49
CA PRO A 231 -13.98 -15.47 -16.93
C PRO A 231 -14.43 -14.41 -15.92
N ALA A 232 -14.53 -14.76 -14.64
CA ALA A 232 -14.90 -13.80 -13.59
C ALA A 232 -13.83 -12.71 -13.40
N TRP A 233 -12.55 -13.08 -13.51
CA TRP A 233 -11.44 -12.15 -13.44
C TRP A 233 -11.45 -11.14 -14.58
N GLN A 234 -11.60 -11.60 -15.82
CA GLN A 234 -11.67 -10.70 -16.99
C GLN A 234 -12.85 -9.75 -16.88
N LYS A 235 -14.03 -10.24 -16.47
CA LYS A 235 -15.19 -9.40 -16.20
C LYS A 235 -14.91 -8.31 -15.16
N LEU A 236 -14.13 -8.63 -14.12
CA LEU A 236 -13.75 -7.68 -13.08
C LEU A 236 -12.74 -6.63 -13.57
N ARG A 237 -11.82 -7.02 -14.47
CA ARG A 237 -10.87 -6.10 -15.13
C ARG A 237 -11.53 -5.17 -16.14
N ASP A 238 -12.57 -5.66 -16.82
CA ASP A 238 -13.32 -4.90 -17.84
C ASP A 238 -14.18 -3.78 -17.25
N VAL A 239 -14.39 -3.75 -15.93
CA VAL A 239 -15.06 -2.64 -15.25
C VAL A 239 -14.21 -1.37 -15.37
N ARG A 240 -14.52 -0.57 -16.40
CA ARG A 240 -13.92 0.74 -16.64
C ARG A 240 -14.70 1.82 -15.89
N SER A 241 -14.21 2.19 -14.72
CA SER A 241 -14.70 3.36 -13.97
C SER A 241 -14.02 4.67 -14.36
N MET A 242 -13.23 4.66 -15.45
CA MET A 242 -12.35 5.76 -15.83
C MET A 242 -13.14 7.06 -16.05
N ARG A 243 -12.61 8.15 -15.52
CA ARG A 243 -13.14 9.50 -15.71
C ARG A 243 -11.99 10.44 -16.04
N VAL A 244 -12.25 11.45 -16.87
CA VAL A 244 -11.31 12.57 -17.06
C VAL A 244 -11.34 13.44 -15.80
N PRO A 245 -10.21 13.58 -15.08
CA PRO A 245 -10.14 14.47 -13.91
C PRO A 245 -10.53 15.90 -14.25
N THR A 246 -11.24 16.57 -13.34
CA THR A 246 -11.59 18.00 -13.48
C THR A 246 -10.51 18.92 -12.93
N ALA A 247 -9.70 18.40 -11.99
CA ALA A 247 -8.54 19.08 -11.44
C ALA A 247 -7.25 18.57 -12.11
N HIS A 248 -6.18 19.36 -11.94
CA HIS A 248 -4.85 19.04 -12.44
C HIS A 248 -3.89 18.79 -11.27
N TYR A 249 -2.84 18.00 -11.50
CA TYR A 249 -1.93 17.55 -10.45
C TYR A 249 -0.51 17.98 -10.77
N TYR A 250 0.15 18.59 -9.79
CA TYR A 250 1.38 19.32 -10.00
C TYR A 250 2.50 18.73 -9.15
N GLY A 251 3.70 18.64 -9.72
CA GLY A 251 4.90 18.28 -9.00
C GLY A 251 6.03 19.24 -9.34
N SER A 252 6.84 19.59 -8.35
CA SER A 252 8.12 20.23 -8.60
C SER A 252 9.23 19.60 -7.78
N ASP A 253 10.44 19.72 -8.28
CA ASP A 253 11.66 19.33 -7.58
C ASP A 253 12.82 20.19 -8.08
N ARG A 254 13.82 20.41 -7.24
CA ARG A 254 15.04 21.12 -7.66
C ARG A 254 15.90 20.25 -8.58
N ASP A 255 15.79 18.93 -8.48
CA ASP A 255 16.56 17.96 -9.25
C ASP A 255 15.90 17.67 -10.62
N ALA A 256 16.58 18.06 -11.71
CA ALA A 256 16.14 17.79 -13.07
C ALA A 256 16.01 16.28 -13.38
N GLY A 257 16.84 15.44 -12.74
CA GLY A 257 16.76 13.99 -12.84
C GLY A 257 15.46 13.45 -12.23
N ALA A 258 15.06 13.97 -11.06
CA ALA A 258 13.79 13.66 -10.44
C ALA A 258 12.60 14.02 -11.33
N ILE A 259 12.63 15.22 -11.95
CA ILE A 259 11.59 15.63 -12.90
C ILE A 259 11.51 14.71 -14.11
N THR A 260 12.65 14.33 -14.69
CA THR A 260 12.69 13.36 -15.79
C THR A 260 12.05 12.03 -15.39
N MET A 261 12.38 11.50 -14.21
CA MET A 261 11.77 10.27 -13.68
C MET A 261 10.26 10.40 -13.46
N SER A 262 9.81 11.53 -12.89
CA SER A 262 8.38 11.78 -12.62
C SER A 262 7.54 11.82 -13.90
N ARG A 263 8.03 12.48 -14.95
CA ARG A 263 7.37 12.50 -16.27
C ARG A 263 7.29 11.12 -16.89
N ALA A 264 8.39 10.36 -16.87
CA ALA A 264 8.41 8.99 -17.39
C ALA A 264 7.47 8.04 -16.62
N ASN A 265 7.35 8.20 -15.29
CA ASN A 265 6.41 7.43 -14.50
C ASN A 265 4.95 7.82 -14.78
N ALA A 266 4.67 9.11 -14.94
CA ALA A 266 3.33 9.61 -15.28
C ALA A 266 2.86 9.10 -16.66
N GLU A 267 3.77 9.07 -17.64
CA GLU A 267 3.50 8.48 -18.95
C GLU A 267 3.13 7.00 -18.86
N ARG A 268 3.94 6.20 -18.15
CA ARG A 268 3.65 4.77 -17.96
C ARG A 268 2.34 4.52 -17.19
N ALA A 269 2.02 5.39 -16.25
CA ALA A 269 0.75 5.32 -15.50
C ALA A 269 -0.45 5.77 -16.34
N GLY A 270 -0.25 6.43 -17.48
CA GLY A 270 -1.32 6.97 -18.32
C GLY A 270 -1.98 8.21 -17.71
N VAL A 271 -1.20 9.03 -17.00
CA VAL A 271 -1.68 10.22 -16.26
C VAL A 271 -1.07 11.54 -16.77
N THR A 272 -0.35 11.53 -17.89
CA THR A 272 0.35 12.71 -18.43
C THR A 272 -0.57 13.90 -18.66
N ASP A 273 -1.76 13.67 -19.23
CA ASP A 273 -2.66 14.75 -19.67
C ASP A 273 -3.18 15.64 -18.53
N TYR A 274 -3.15 15.13 -17.30
CA TYR A 274 -3.61 15.82 -16.09
C TYR A 274 -2.50 16.00 -15.06
N THR A 275 -1.24 15.78 -15.44
CA THR A 275 -0.09 16.00 -14.56
C THR A 275 0.89 17.02 -15.15
N THR A 276 1.55 17.79 -14.29
CA THR A 276 2.62 18.72 -14.71
C THR A 276 3.76 18.68 -13.72
N PHE A 277 4.96 18.39 -14.24
CA PHE A 277 6.19 18.32 -13.47
C PHE A 277 7.17 19.40 -13.92
N GLN A 278 7.62 20.24 -13.00
CA GLN A 278 8.50 21.37 -13.28
C GLN A 278 9.73 21.39 -12.38
N GLN A 279 10.88 21.78 -12.92
CA GLN A 279 12.06 21.98 -12.11
C GLN A 279 11.96 23.34 -11.41
N THR A 280 11.83 23.35 -10.08
CA THR A 280 11.66 24.58 -9.30
C THR A 280 12.19 24.39 -7.89
N ALA A 281 12.91 25.38 -7.39
CA ALA A 281 13.36 25.39 -6.00
C ALA A 281 12.23 25.81 -5.05
N ILE A 282 12.27 25.32 -3.81
CA ILE A 282 11.19 25.57 -2.84
C ILE A 282 10.99 27.06 -2.47
N SER A 283 12.01 27.91 -2.66
CA SER A 283 11.88 29.35 -2.44
C SER A 283 11.03 30.03 -3.52
N ASP A 284 10.93 29.42 -4.70
CA ASP A 284 10.42 30.06 -5.90
C ASP A 284 9.03 29.54 -6.29
N ILE A 285 8.53 28.51 -5.58
CA ILE A 285 7.20 27.95 -5.86
C ILE A 285 6.10 28.99 -5.61
N ARG A 286 5.03 28.86 -6.39
CA ARG A 286 3.74 29.56 -6.25
C ARG A 286 2.62 28.52 -6.37
N PRO A 287 1.39 28.83 -5.92
CA PRO A 287 0.24 28.00 -6.24
C PRO A 287 0.17 27.75 -7.75
N PRO A 288 0.10 26.48 -8.19
CA PRO A 288 0.13 26.16 -9.61
C PRO A 288 -1.21 26.45 -10.32
N CYS A 289 -2.25 26.77 -9.55
CA CYS A 289 -3.57 27.16 -10.03
C CYS A 289 -4.28 28.04 -8.98
N GLU A 290 -5.35 28.71 -9.39
CA GLU A 290 -6.12 29.61 -8.53
C GLU A 290 -6.98 28.87 -7.49
N THR A 291 -7.46 27.66 -7.82
CA THR A 291 -8.30 26.86 -6.93
C THR A 291 -7.44 26.20 -5.85
N PRO A 292 -7.69 26.47 -4.56
CA PRO A 292 -6.98 25.78 -3.50
C PRO A 292 -7.26 24.28 -3.49
N GLY A 293 -6.28 23.52 -3.03
CA GLY A 293 -6.40 22.08 -2.87
C GLY A 293 -5.45 21.57 -1.79
N LEU A 294 -4.70 20.51 -2.11
CA LEU A 294 -3.78 19.88 -1.18
C LEU A 294 -2.32 20.03 -1.62
N VAL A 295 -1.50 20.63 -0.77
CA VAL A 295 -0.04 20.50 -0.82
C VAL A 295 0.35 19.28 0.00
N ILE A 296 1.03 18.30 -0.60
CA ILE A 296 1.53 17.13 0.12
C ILE A 296 2.93 16.78 -0.34
N LEU A 297 3.84 16.56 0.62
CA LEU A 297 5.25 16.34 0.32
C LEU A 297 5.94 15.45 1.35
N ASN A 298 6.98 14.77 0.91
CA ASN A 298 7.91 13.99 1.72
C ASN A 298 9.32 14.61 1.59
N PRO A 299 9.61 15.72 2.29
CA PRO A 299 10.90 16.39 2.19
C PRO A 299 12.03 15.49 2.69
N PRO A 300 13.29 15.81 2.39
CA PRO A 300 14.43 15.12 2.97
C PRO A 300 14.39 15.09 4.52
N TYR A 301 14.74 13.94 5.11
CA TYR A 301 14.88 13.77 6.56
C TYR A 301 15.92 12.68 6.91
N GLY A 302 16.33 12.68 8.18
CA GLY A 302 17.21 11.70 8.78
C GLY A 302 18.67 11.74 8.28
N THR A 303 19.50 10.87 8.85
CA THR A 303 20.95 10.76 8.58
C THR A 303 21.33 10.37 7.14
N ARG A 304 20.34 10.17 6.25
CA ARG A 304 20.56 9.67 4.88
C ARG A 304 20.68 10.78 3.83
N ILE A 305 20.38 12.04 4.17
CA ILE A 305 20.53 13.21 3.27
C ILE A 305 21.26 14.40 3.95
N GLY A 306 21.53 14.35 5.26
CA GLY A 306 22.35 15.34 5.97
C GLY A 306 22.13 15.34 7.48
N ASP A 307 22.92 16.11 8.22
CA ASP A 307 22.65 16.40 9.64
C ASP A 307 21.32 17.18 9.76
N ARG A 308 20.53 16.89 10.80
CA ARG A 308 19.28 17.59 11.12
C ARG A 308 19.44 19.12 11.05
N LYS A 309 20.57 19.64 11.54
CA LYS A 309 20.88 21.08 11.50
C LYS A 309 20.94 21.64 10.07
N ALA A 310 21.44 20.85 9.12
CA ALA A 310 21.53 21.24 7.71
C ALA A 310 20.15 21.31 7.02
N LEU A 311 19.14 20.59 7.53
CA LEU A 311 17.78 20.59 6.99
C LEU A 311 16.90 21.71 7.56
N LEU A 312 17.21 22.27 8.73
CA LEU A 312 16.41 23.35 9.33
C LEU A 312 16.19 24.57 8.39
N PRO A 313 17.21 25.08 7.67
CA PRO A 313 16.99 26.17 6.73
C PRO A 313 15.99 25.83 5.62
N LEU A 314 16.02 24.59 5.12
CA LEU A 314 15.10 24.11 4.09
C LEU A 314 13.66 24.08 4.62
N TYR A 315 13.42 23.50 5.79
CA TYR A 315 12.07 23.43 6.38
C TYR A 315 11.54 24.83 6.73
N ARG A 316 12.39 25.75 7.21
CA ARG A 316 12.00 27.15 7.44
C ARG A 316 11.64 27.87 6.14
N ALA A 317 12.39 27.64 5.06
CA ALA A 317 12.08 28.22 3.75
C ALA A 317 10.75 27.67 3.22
N LEU A 318 10.55 26.34 3.27
CA LEU A 318 9.29 25.69 2.94
C LEU A 318 8.11 26.33 3.69
N GLY A 319 8.21 26.44 5.01
CA GLY A 319 7.17 27.03 5.84
C GLY A 319 6.83 28.46 5.48
N ARG A 320 7.84 29.32 5.31
CA ARG A 320 7.65 30.72 4.87
C ARG A 320 6.99 30.80 3.51
N THR A 321 7.44 30.01 2.53
CA THR A 321 6.87 30.01 1.18
C THR A 321 5.40 29.59 1.20
N LEU A 322 5.07 28.51 1.90
CA LEU A 322 3.70 28.02 1.99
C LEU A 322 2.79 29.03 2.71
N ALA A 323 3.21 29.56 3.86
CA ALA A 323 2.45 30.57 4.59
C ALA A 323 2.24 31.87 3.81
N SER A 324 3.17 32.25 2.93
CA SER A 324 3.08 33.52 2.19
C SER A 324 2.25 33.43 0.91
N HIS A 325 2.09 32.23 0.34
CA HIS A 325 1.54 32.10 -1.01
C HIS A 325 0.40 31.09 -1.15
N PHE A 326 0.21 30.18 -0.20
CA PHE A 326 -0.73 29.06 -0.32
C PHE A 326 -1.95 29.22 0.59
N ALA A 327 -2.45 30.45 0.75
CA ALA A 327 -3.70 30.72 1.47
C ALA A 327 -4.84 29.85 0.90
N GLY A 328 -5.65 29.26 1.79
CA GLY A 328 -6.73 28.33 1.45
C GLY A 328 -6.29 26.89 1.16
N TRP A 329 -5.01 26.60 0.94
CA TRP A 329 -4.53 25.23 0.71
C TRP A 329 -4.37 24.47 2.01
N ARG A 330 -4.68 23.17 1.99
CA ARG A 330 -4.28 22.25 3.08
C ARG A 330 -2.86 21.76 2.82
N VAL A 331 -2.11 21.48 3.89
CA VAL A 331 -0.73 20.98 3.80
C VAL A 331 -0.57 19.68 4.59
N GLY A 332 0.03 18.66 3.95
CA GLY A 332 0.49 17.43 4.57
C GLY A 332 2.02 17.24 4.42
N ILE A 333 2.76 17.19 5.53
CA ILE A 333 4.22 16.99 5.55
C ILE A 333 4.56 15.65 6.17
N ILE A 334 5.35 14.83 5.47
CA ILE A 334 5.84 13.55 5.97
C ILE A 334 7.31 13.71 6.39
N THR A 335 7.61 13.40 7.66
CA THR A 335 8.98 13.40 8.18
C THR A 335 9.18 12.43 9.34
N THR A 336 10.41 12.04 9.61
CA THR A 336 10.78 11.23 10.78
C THR A 336 11.02 12.06 12.03
N GLU A 337 11.12 13.39 11.89
CA GLU A 337 11.55 14.29 12.96
C GLU A 337 10.52 15.40 13.21
N PRO A 338 9.77 15.36 14.32
CA PRO A 338 8.81 16.40 14.65
C PRO A 338 9.43 17.81 14.67
N GLY A 339 10.68 17.94 15.13
CA GLY A 339 11.36 19.23 15.16
C GLY A 339 11.60 19.85 13.78
N LEU A 340 11.72 19.05 12.72
CA LEU A 340 11.81 19.58 11.35
C LEU A 340 10.44 20.08 10.88
N ALA A 341 9.36 19.32 11.13
CA ALA A 341 8.00 19.78 10.83
C ALA A 341 7.71 21.12 11.53
N HIS A 342 7.91 21.21 12.85
CA HIS A 342 7.66 22.45 13.60
C HIS A 342 8.54 23.63 13.16
N ALA A 343 9.73 23.38 12.59
CA ALA A 343 10.57 24.43 12.04
C ALA A 343 9.95 25.14 10.81
N THR A 344 8.92 24.55 10.19
CA THR A 344 8.13 25.24 9.16
C THR A 344 7.27 26.38 9.73
N GLY A 345 6.94 26.36 11.02
CA GLY A 345 6.03 27.34 11.62
C GLY A 345 4.58 27.23 11.15
N LEU A 346 4.20 26.15 10.44
CA LEU A 346 2.83 25.94 10.00
C LEU A 346 1.91 25.52 11.17
N PRO A 347 0.62 25.86 11.13
CA PRO A 347 -0.34 25.57 12.19
C PRO A 347 -0.84 24.12 12.11
N PHE A 348 -0.02 23.17 12.55
CA PHE A 348 -0.37 21.75 12.48
C PHE A 348 -1.50 21.37 13.44
N LEU A 349 -2.39 20.51 12.94
CA LEU A 349 -3.32 19.69 13.70
C LEU A 349 -2.54 18.64 14.51
N PRO A 350 -3.18 17.97 15.50
CA PRO A 350 -2.57 16.84 16.20
C PRO A 350 -2.03 15.81 15.20
N PRO A 351 -0.73 15.44 15.28
CA PRO A 351 -0.11 14.58 14.29
C PRO A 351 -0.66 13.15 14.39
N THR A 352 -0.58 12.42 13.28
CA THR A 352 -0.92 10.99 13.26
C THR A 352 0.09 10.17 14.08
N ALA A 353 -0.25 8.92 14.39
CA ALA A 353 0.73 8.00 14.97
C ALA A 353 1.92 7.76 14.01
N PRO A 354 3.16 7.58 14.52
CA PRO A 354 4.32 7.27 13.68
C PRO A 354 4.23 5.87 13.03
N ILE A 355 4.40 5.84 11.71
CA ILE A 355 4.22 4.66 10.86
C ILE A 355 5.58 4.11 10.40
N PRO A 356 5.83 2.80 10.50
CA PRO A 356 7.07 2.20 10.00
C PRO A 356 7.22 2.31 8.47
N HIS A 357 8.37 2.82 8.01
CA HIS A 357 8.73 2.97 6.61
C HIS A 357 10.24 2.77 6.41
N GLY A 358 10.65 1.70 5.74
CA GLY A 358 12.06 1.50 5.34
C GLY A 358 13.07 1.46 6.50
N GLY A 359 12.65 0.96 7.67
CA GLY A 359 13.45 0.92 8.90
C GLY A 359 13.40 2.21 9.74
N LEU A 360 12.66 3.23 9.28
CA LEU A 360 12.40 4.47 10.00
C LEU A 360 10.92 4.53 10.43
N ARG A 361 10.57 5.48 11.30
CA ARG A 361 9.16 5.79 11.62
C ARG A 361 8.86 7.20 11.13
N VAL A 362 7.96 7.29 10.15
CA VAL A 362 7.51 8.56 9.57
C VAL A 362 6.20 8.99 10.18
N THR A 363 5.99 10.29 10.31
CA THR A 363 4.76 10.88 10.83
C THR A 363 4.18 11.83 9.79
N LEU A 364 2.86 11.82 9.62
CA LEU A 364 2.14 12.79 8.81
C LEU A 364 1.70 13.97 9.70
N PHE A 365 2.18 15.16 9.36
CA PHE A 365 1.79 16.43 9.96
C PHE A 365 0.84 17.14 9.01
N GLN A 366 -0.32 17.58 9.51
CA GLN A 366 -1.40 18.11 8.67
C GLN A 366 -1.83 19.47 9.18
N THR A 367 -2.34 20.30 8.29
CA THR A 367 -2.91 21.61 8.61
C THR A 367 -4.37 21.65 8.18
N ALA A 368 -5.17 22.49 8.85
CA ALA A 368 -6.37 23.04 8.22
C ALA A 368 -5.96 23.94 7.02
N PRO A 369 -6.89 24.42 6.18
CA PRO A 369 -6.56 25.41 5.17
C PRO A 369 -5.72 26.57 5.75
N LEU A 370 -4.61 26.91 5.11
CA LEU A 370 -3.75 28.02 5.54
C LEU A 370 -4.52 29.35 5.45
N ALA A 371 -4.21 30.26 6.38
CA ALA A 371 -4.83 31.58 6.46
C ALA A 371 -4.38 32.52 5.34
#